data_AF-A0A6I8ULM7-F1
#
_entry.id   AF-A0A6I8ULM7-F1
#
_cell.length_a   1.000
_cell.length_b   1.000
_cell.length_c   1.000
_cell.angle_alpha   90.00
_cell.angle_beta   90.00
_cell.angle_gamma   90.00
#
_symmetry.space_group_name_H-M   'P 1'
#
loop_
_entity.id
_entity.type
_entity.pdbx_description
1 polymer ?
#
loop_
_entity_poly.entity_id
_entity_poly.type
_entity_poly.pdbx_seq_one_letter_code
_entity_poly.pdbx_strand_id
1 'polypeptide(L)'
;MGASNRSTQVALCISAISFLLFIIAFSTPYWLVTDGRLEKPRFTNLGLWEVCFNDFQDIHRFYDNPFNGCMWVFEEEYYIIHDFLLPGFYIAVQLFATLCFVMCLIGLPLTLAFLRTSRDDDRYVVLLLTIGTCQVLGSIFGFIAVVIFGAKGDSRDWMPGWQNNDMGWSFALGVVGAVLLLPGGILYMIEARRERYKRLNEISNREVSEYGDDYYQHQANVATTPTAPSPSQSYFAPEPSRPRRPQPGRTPNTQPQGGIQTDI
;
A
#
# COMPACT_ATOMS: atom_id res chain seq x y z
N MET A 1 2.99 14.35 18.93
CA MET A 1 1.92 14.03 17.97
C MET A 1 2.56 13.38 16.74
N GLY A 2 1.91 12.40 16.12
CA GLY A 2 2.54 11.55 15.10
C GLY A 2 2.92 12.27 13.80
N ALA A 3 2.16 13.29 13.40
CA ALA A 3 2.41 14.07 12.17
C ALA A 3 3.35 15.29 12.41
N SER A 4 4.53 15.06 12.98
CA SER A 4 5.50 16.14 13.28
C SER A 4 6.41 16.51 12.09
N ASN A 5 6.64 15.58 11.16
CA ASN A 5 7.55 15.77 10.03
C ASN A 5 6.78 16.14 8.75
N ARG A 6 7.39 16.96 7.88
CA ARG A 6 6.81 17.31 6.58
C ARG A 6 6.43 16.08 5.75
N SER A 7 7.26 15.03 5.77
CA SER A 7 6.98 13.78 5.04
C SER A 7 5.73 13.06 5.55
N THR A 8 5.53 12.99 6.87
CA THR A 8 4.34 12.34 7.45
C THR A 8 3.08 13.18 7.26
N GLN A 9 3.20 14.51 7.23
CA GLN A 9 2.09 15.40 6.88
C GLN A 9 1.66 15.23 5.42
N VAL A 10 2.60 15.15 4.48
CA VAL A 10 2.31 14.88 3.06
C VAL A 10 1.67 13.49 2.90
N ALA A 11 2.22 12.47 3.55
CA ALA A 11 1.64 11.12 3.54
C ALA A 11 0.19 11.13 4.06
N LEU A 12 -0.05 11.79 5.21
CA LEU A 12 -1.38 11.94 5.79
C LEU A 12 -2.37 12.59 4.82
N CYS A 13 -1.99 13.70 4.16
CA CYS A 13 -2.85 14.40 3.23
C CYS A 13 -3.21 13.54 2.03
N ILE A 14 -2.20 12.88 1.42
CA ILE A 14 -2.40 11.97 0.29
C ILE A 14 -3.33 10.82 0.68
N SER A 15 -3.09 10.19 1.82
CA SER A 15 -3.93 9.09 2.30
C SER A 15 -5.36 9.51 2.62
N ALA A 16 -5.56 10.68 3.25
CA ALA A 16 -6.89 11.17 3.56
C ALA A 16 -7.71 11.45 2.30
N ILE A 17 -7.10 12.09 1.30
CA ILE A 17 -7.74 12.32 -0.01
C ILE A 17 -8.04 10.98 -0.69
N SER A 18 -7.05 10.08 -0.72
CA SER A 18 -7.18 8.76 -1.33
C SER A 18 -8.32 7.94 -0.72
N PHE A 19 -8.40 7.85 0.61
CA PHE A 19 -9.48 7.17 1.32
C PHE A 19 -10.83 7.79 1.01
N LEU A 20 -10.95 9.12 1.05
CA LEU A 20 -12.19 9.82 0.75
C LEU A 20 -12.68 9.49 -0.67
N LEU A 21 -11.80 9.65 -1.66
CA LEU A 21 -12.15 9.39 -3.06
C LEU A 21 -12.54 7.94 -3.30
N PHE A 22 -11.81 6.99 -2.71
CA PHE A 22 -12.10 5.57 -2.89
C PHE A 22 -13.40 5.14 -2.17
N ILE A 23 -13.68 5.67 -0.98
CA ILE A 23 -14.94 5.41 -0.26
C ILE A 23 -16.14 5.95 -1.04
N ILE A 24 -16.04 7.18 -1.57
CA ILE A 24 -17.08 7.75 -2.42
C ILE A 24 -17.28 6.87 -3.65
N ALA A 25 -16.19 6.47 -4.30
CA ALA A 25 -16.26 5.59 -5.46
C ALA A 25 -16.95 4.26 -5.13
N PHE A 26 -16.57 3.64 -4.02
CA PHE A 26 -17.08 2.35 -3.58
C PHE A 26 -18.57 2.36 -3.27
N SER A 27 -19.10 3.46 -2.74
CA SER A 27 -20.48 3.55 -2.24
C SER A 27 -21.47 4.24 -3.18
N THR A 28 -21.04 4.73 -4.35
CA THR A 28 -21.91 5.50 -5.25
C THR A 28 -22.21 4.79 -6.57
N PRO A 29 -23.43 4.93 -7.12
CA PRO A 29 -23.89 4.16 -8.28
C PRO A 29 -23.48 4.76 -9.64
N TYR A 30 -22.24 5.26 -9.79
CA TYR A 30 -21.80 6.00 -10.99
C TYR A 30 -20.46 5.54 -11.56
N TRP A 31 -20.20 4.24 -11.55
CA TRP A 31 -19.07 3.61 -12.23
C TRP A 31 -19.28 3.55 -13.75
N LEU A 32 -20.49 3.24 -14.19
CA LEU A 32 -20.93 3.30 -15.59
C LEU A 32 -22.23 4.11 -15.64
N VAL A 33 -22.37 4.99 -16.62
CA VAL A 33 -23.51 5.92 -16.72
C VAL A 33 -23.91 6.07 -18.19
N THR A 34 -25.19 6.24 -18.47
CA THR A 34 -25.65 6.58 -19.83
C THR A 34 -25.27 8.02 -20.20
N ASP A 35 -24.90 8.26 -21.45
CA ASP A 35 -24.47 9.56 -22.00
C ASP A 35 -25.62 10.59 -22.13
N GLY A 36 -26.86 10.17 -21.89
CA GLY A 36 -28.06 11.01 -21.96
C GLY A 36 -28.55 11.31 -23.37
N ARG A 37 -28.01 10.66 -24.42
CA ARG A 37 -28.41 10.87 -25.81
C ARG A 37 -29.67 10.09 -26.20
N LEU A 38 -29.98 9.02 -25.46
CA LEU A 38 -31.24 8.30 -25.63
C LEU A 38 -32.37 8.98 -24.86
N GLU A 39 -33.54 9.13 -25.47
CA GLU A 39 -34.74 9.65 -24.79
C GLU A 39 -35.26 8.68 -23.70
N LYS A 40 -35.14 7.37 -23.93
CA LYS A 40 -35.58 6.31 -23.01
C LYS A 40 -34.50 5.24 -22.87
N PRO A 41 -33.40 5.52 -22.15
CA PRO A 41 -32.34 4.55 -21.95
C PRO A 41 -32.83 3.44 -21.02
N ARG A 42 -32.65 2.17 -21.43
CA ARG A 42 -33.04 1.02 -20.59
C ARG A 42 -32.15 0.84 -19.37
N PHE A 43 -30.90 1.26 -19.48
CA PHE A 43 -29.90 1.32 -18.43
C PHE A 43 -29.57 2.77 -18.14
N THR A 44 -29.48 3.17 -16.87
CA THR A 44 -29.21 4.56 -16.49
C THR A 44 -27.84 4.72 -15.85
N ASN A 45 -27.58 3.99 -14.77
CA ASN A 45 -26.30 4.04 -14.08
C ASN A 45 -26.05 2.77 -13.26
N LEU A 46 -24.77 2.51 -13.00
CA LEU A 46 -24.26 1.34 -12.28
C LEU A 46 -23.18 1.80 -11.32
N GLY A 47 -23.21 1.34 -10.08
CA GLY A 47 -22.02 1.23 -9.23
C GLY A 47 -21.76 -0.20 -8.81
N LEU A 48 -20.77 -0.38 -7.94
CA LEU A 48 -20.38 -1.72 -7.48
C LEU A 48 -21.53 -2.52 -6.87
N TRP A 49 -22.47 -1.84 -6.19
CA TRP A 49 -23.49 -2.48 -5.36
C TRP A 49 -24.91 -2.17 -5.79
N GLU A 50 -25.12 -1.19 -6.65
CA GLU A 50 -26.46 -0.73 -7.05
C GLU A 50 -26.49 -0.51 -8.55
N VAL A 51 -27.59 -0.92 -9.18
CA VAL A 51 -27.85 -0.71 -10.61
C VAL A 51 -29.22 -0.07 -10.78
N CYS A 52 -29.31 0.85 -11.74
CA CYS A 52 -30.53 1.58 -12.05
C CYS A 52 -30.99 1.27 -13.48
N PHE A 53 -32.20 0.73 -13.60
CA PHE A 53 -32.85 0.44 -14.88
C PHE A 53 -34.10 1.30 -15.08
N ASN A 54 -34.49 1.47 -16.34
CA ASN A 54 -35.70 2.19 -16.72
C ASN A 54 -36.41 1.43 -17.83
N ASP A 55 -37.51 0.79 -17.49
CA ASP A 55 -38.33 -0.05 -18.36
C ASP A 55 -37.52 -1.15 -19.06
N PHE A 56 -36.59 -1.77 -18.32
CA PHE A 56 -35.77 -2.85 -18.86
C PHE A 56 -36.51 -4.18 -18.80
N GLN A 57 -36.65 -4.82 -19.95
CA GLN A 57 -37.08 -6.21 -20.07
C GLN A 57 -35.98 -7.02 -20.76
N ASP A 58 -35.65 -8.18 -20.18
CA ASP A 58 -34.72 -9.13 -20.79
C ASP A 58 -35.42 -9.84 -21.96
N ILE A 59 -34.73 -9.90 -23.10
CA ILE A 59 -35.22 -10.53 -24.33
C ILE A 59 -35.31 -12.06 -24.16
N HIS A 60 -34.51 -12.64 -23.25
CA HIS A 60 -34.44 -14.08 -23.05
C HIS A 60 -35.49 -14.61 -22.07
N ARG A 61 -36.15 -13.73 -21.31
CA ARG A 61 -37.17 -14.14 -20.33
C ARG A 61 -38.30 -13.11 -20.27
N PHE A 62 -39.45 -13.49 -20.84
CA PHE A 62 -40.68 -12.70 -20.83
C PHE A 62 -41.33 -12.76 -19.44
N TYR A 63 -40.91 -11.88 -18.54
CA TYR A 63 -41.64 -11.61 -17.30
C TYR A 63 -42.64 -10.48 -17.53
N ASP A 64 -43.77 -10.54 -16.84
CA ASP A 64 -44.85 -9.55 -16.99
C ASP A 64 -44.45 -8.15 -16.49
N ASN A 65 -43.44 -8.06 -15.62
CA ASN A 65 -43.02 -6.80 -14.97
C ASN A 65 -41.65 -6.32 -15.46
N PRO A 66 -41.53 -5.09 -15.99
CA PRO A 66 -40.26 -4.47 -16.34
C PRO A 66 -39.45 -4.05 -15.10
N PHE A 67 -38.12 -4.14 -15.17
CA PHE A 67 -37.21 -3.65 -14.13
C PHE A 67 -37.12 -2.12 -14.18
N ASN A 68 -37.50 -1.47 -13.08
CA ASN A 68 -37.58 -0.03 -12.95
C ASN A 68 -36.98 0.45 -11.62
N GLY A 69 -36.18 1.51 -11.70
CA GLY A 69 -35.57 2.13 -10.53
C GLY A 69 -34.18 1.59 -10.20
N CYS A 70 -33.67 2.04 -9.06
CA CYS A 70 -32.36 1.66 -8.52
C CYS A 70 -32.56 0.61 -7.43
N MET A 71 -31.87 -0.52 -7.57
CA MET A 71 -31.92 -1.59 -6.59
C MET A 71 -30.53 -2.17 -6.38
N TRP A 72 -30.37 -2.81 -5.22
CA TRP A 72 -29.13 -3.48 -4.87
C TRP A 72 -28.89 -4.66 -5.81
N VAL A 73 -27.64 -4.87 -6.20
CA VAL A 73 -27.28 -5.83 -7.26
C VAL A 73 -27.59 -7.29 -6.89
N PHE A 74 -27.70 -7.62 -5.60
CA PHE A 74 -28.11 -8.95 -5.13
C PHE A 74 -29.51 -8.98 -4.50
N GLU A 75 -30.38 -8.07 -4.91
CA GLU A 75 -31.81 -8.18 -4.61
C GLU A 75 -32.41 -9.42 -5.30
N GLU A 76 -33.43 -10.03 -4.69
CA GLU A 76 -34.03 -11.30 -5.16
C GLU A 76 -34.59 -11.19 -6.59
N GLU A 77 -35.16 -10.04 -6.96
CA GLU A 77 -35.70 -9.78 -8.30
C GLU A 77 -34.62 -9.89 -9.40
N TYR A 78 -33.36 -9.59 -9.06
CA TYR A 78 -32.24 -9.65 -10.01
C TYR A 78 -31.60 -11.03 -10.12
N TYR A 79 -31.96 -12.01 -9.28
CA TYR A 79 -31.42 -13.38 -9.38
C TYR A 79 -31.70 -14.03 -10.74
N ILE A 80 -32.79 -13.62 -11.36
CA ILE A 80 -33.20 -14.04 -12.71
C ILE A 80 -32.19 -13.60 -13.78
N ILE A 81 -31.64 -12.39 -13.66
CA ILE A 81 -30.71 -11.76 -14.62
C ILE A 81 -29.28 -11.72 -14.09
N HIS A 82 -28.98 -12.46 -13.01
CA HIS A 82 -27.71 -12.36 -12.30
C HIS A 82 -26.50 -12.71 -13.18
N ASP A 83 -26.62 -13.72 -14.04
CA ASP A 83 -25.55 -14.13 -14.96
C ASP A 83 -25.18 -13.02 -15.97
N PHE A 84 -26.16 -12.19 -16.34
CA PHE A 84 -25.98 -11.03 -17.21
C PHE A 84 -25.47 -9.81 -16.43
N LEU A 85 -26.05 -9.55 -15.26
CA LEU A 85 -25.74 -8.37 -14.45
C LEU A 85 -24.37 -8.47 -13.78
N LEU A 86 -24.00 -9.66 -13.28
CA LEU A 86 -22.72 -9.96 -12.63
C LEU A 86 -21.91 -11.01 -13.40
N PRO A 87 -21.38 -10.66 -14.58
CA PRO A 87 -20.44 -11.53 -15.27
C PRO A 87 -19.18 -11.70 -14.42
N GLY A 88 -18.42 -12.79 -14.65
CA GLY A 88 -17.27 -13.14 -13.82
C GLY A 88 -16.19 -12.05 -13.67
N PHE A 89 -15.99 -11.20 -14.70
CA PHE A 89 -15.07 -10.07 -14.59
C PHE A 89 -15.56 -9.03 -13.57
N TYR A 90 -16.87 -8.79 -13.50
CA TYR A 90 -17.43 -7.79 -12.61
C TYR A 90 -17.43 -8.26 -11.16
N ILE A 91 -17.66 -9.57 -10.94
CA ILE A 91 -17.45 -10.20 -9.64
C ILE A 91 -15.99 -10.02 -9.18
N ALA A 92 -15.01 -10.18 -10.09
CA ALA A 92 -13.61 -9.91 -9.78
C ALA A 92 -13.37 -8.44 -9.40
N VAL A 93 -13.97 -7.48 -10.12
CA VAL A 93 -13.91 -6.05 -9.76
C VAL A 93 -14.45 -5.83 -8.34
N GLN A 94 -15.64 -6.35 -8.03
CA GLN A 94 -16.26 -6.23 -6.71
C GLN A 94 -15.38 -6.83 -5.61
N LEU A 95 -14.79 -8.00 -5.84
CA LEU A 95 -13.88 -8.66 -4.89
C LEU A 95 -12.66 -7.79 -4.59
N PHE A 96 -11.94 -7.36 -5.62
CA PHE A 96 -10.73 -6.56 -5.44
C PHE A 96 -11.01 -5.16 -4.89
N ALA A 97 -12.11 -4.53 -5.32
CA ALA A 97 -12.56 -3.27 -4.75
C ALA A 97 -12.91 -3.40 -3.26
N THR A 98 -13.54 -4.52 -2.86
CA THR A 98 -13.85 -4.82 -1.45
C THR A 98 -12.58 -5.05 -0.64
N LEU A 99 -11.60 -5.79 -1.17
CA LEU A 99 -10.30 -5.96 -0.49
C LEU A 99 -9.59 -4.61 -0.30
N CYS A 100 -9.63 -3.73 -1.31
CA CYS A 100 -9.11 -2.36 -1.18
C CYS A 100 -9.88 -1.55 -0.12
N PHE A 101 -11.21 -1.61 -0.13
CA PHE A 101 -12.07 -0.93 0.85
C PHE A 101 -11.78 -1.41 2.27
N VAL A 102 -11.62 -2.72 2.49
CA VAL A 102 -11.25 -3.29 3.80
C VAL A 102 -9.88 -2.78 4.25
N MET A 103 -8.89 -2.69 3.36
CA MET A 103 -7.59 -2.10 3.69
C MET A 103 -7.70 -0.62 4.08
N CYS A 104 -8.57 0.15 3.42
CA CYS A 104 -8.86 1.54 3.80
C CYS A 104 -9.57 1.62 5.16
N LEU A 105 -10.54 0.73 5.41
CA LEU A 105 -11.30 0.65 6.66
C LEU A 105 -10.42 0.28 7.86
N ILE A 106 -9.40 -0.56 7.65
CA ILE A 106 -8.36 -0.86 8.65
C ILE A 106 -7.37 0.31 8.78
N GLY A 107 -6.96 0.91 7.66
CA GLY A 107 -5.99 1.99 7.63
C GLY A 107 -6.47 3.29 8.30
N LEU A 108 -7.77 3.58 8.25
CA LEU A 108 -8.36 4.78 8.84
C LEU A 108 -8.21 4.84 10.37
N PRO A 109 -8.67 3.85 11.19
CA PRO A 109 -8.46 3.87 12.63
C PRO A 109 -6.98 3.80 13.02
N LEU A 110 -6.13 3.10 12.25
CA LEU A 110 -4.69 3.11 12.49
C LEU A 110 -4.08 4.51 12.28
N THR A 111 -4.52 5.23 11.25
CA THR A 111 -4.10 6.61 10.98
C THR A 111 -4.57 7.56 12.09
N LEU A 112 -5.79 7.38 12.60
CA LEU A 112 -6.30 8.14 13.75
C LEU A 112 -5.49 7.85 15.02
N ALA A 113 -5.15 6.58 15.28
CA ALA A 113 -4.28 6.20 16.39
C ALA A 113 -2.90 6.85 16.27
N PHE A 114 -2.30 6.79 15.07
CA PHE A 114 -1.03 7.45 14.75
C PHE A 114 -1.04 8.95 15.06
N LEU A 115 -2.11 9.67 14.72
CA LEU A 115 -2.22 11.10 15.03
C LEU A 115 -2.17 11.40 16.54
N ARG A 116 -2.69 10.50 17.37
CA ARG A 116 -2.73 10.62 18.84
C ARG A 116 -1.42 10.15 19.50
N THR A 117 -0.69 9.25 18.86
CA THR A 117 0.56 8.70 19.39
C THR A 117 1.69 9.74 19.38
N SER A 118 2.52 9.73 20.44
CA SER A 118 3.76 10.50 20.47
C SER A 118 4.86 9.78 19.70
N ARG A 119 5.84 10.52 19.18
CA ARG A 119 6.97 9.94 18.43
C ARG A 119 7.87 9.05 19.29
N ASP A 120 7.92 9.34 20.59
CA ASP A 120 8.76 8.62 21.54
C ASP A 120 8.16 7.25 21.92
N ASP A 121 6.87 7.05 21.67
CA ASP A 121 6.19 5.77 21.89
C ASP A 121 6.77 4.66 21.01
N ASP A 122 7.01 3.48 21.58
CA ASP A 122 7.55 2.32 20.87
C ASP A 122 6.62 1.82 19.75
N ARG A 123 5.31 2.10 19.88
CA ARG A 123 4.29 1.74 18.88
C ARG A 123 4.38 2.60 17.62
N TYR A 124 5.08 3.73 17.66
CA TYR A 124 5.12 4.71 16.57
C TYR A 124 5.63 4.10 15.25
N VAL A 125 6.75 3.36 15.29
CA VAL A 125 7.33 2.73 14.10
C VAL A 125 6.44 1.60 13.56
N VAL A 126 5.82 0.83 14.46
CA VAL A 126 4.89 -0.25 14.09
C VAL A 126 3.66 0.33 13.41
N LEU A 127 3.07 1.40 13.95
CA LEU A 127 1.93 2.09 13.34
C LEU A 127 2.27 2.59 11.93
N LEU A 128 3.41 3.27 11.75
CA LEU A 128 3.84 3.73 10.42
C LEU A 128 3.97 2.58 9.43
N LEU A 129 4.61 1.47 9.84
CA LEU A 129 4.81 0.31 8.97
C LEU A 129 3.49 -0.38 8.62
N THR A 130 2.59 -0.56 9.60
CA THR A 130 1.29 -1.20 9.39
C THR A 130 0.39 -0.33 8.50
N ILE A 131 0.30 0.99 8.75
CA ILE A 131 -0.46 1.92 7.91
C ILE A 131 0.08 1.89 6.48
N GLY A 132 1.41 1.98 6.32
CA GLY A 132 2.05 1.94 5.01
C GLY A 132 1.76 0.64 4.26
N THR A 133 1.85 -0.50 4.95
CA THR A 133 1.58 -1.82 4.38
C THR A 133 0.12 -1.97 3.96
N CYS A 134 -0.84 -1.57 4.81
CA CYS A 134 -2.26 -1.57 4.47
C CYS A 134 -2.55 -0.75 3.21
N GLN A 135 -1.96 0.44 3.08
CA GLN A 135 -2.17 1.29 1.91
C GLN A 135 -1.54 0.71 0.64
N VAL A 136 -0.34 0.12 0.71
CA VAL A 136 0.27 -0.53 -0.46
C VAL A 136 -0.56 -1.73 -0.93
N LEU A 137 -0.98 -2.60 -0.01
CA LEU A 137 -1.83 -3.74 -0.35
C LEU A 137 -3.20 -3.27 -0.90
N GLY A 138 -3.80 -2.27 -0.26
CA GLY A 138 -5.02 -1.62 -0.73
C GLY A 138 -4.85 -1.08 -2.15
N SER A 139 -3.74 -0.39 -2.45
CA SER A 139 -3.46 0.12 -3.79
C SER A 139 -3.34 -0.99 -4.83
N ILE A 140 -2.67 -2.11 -4.50
CA ILE A 140 -2.56 -3.26 -5.42
C ILE A 140 -3.95 -3.82 -5.75
N PHE A 141 -4.80 -4.05 -4.74
CA PHE A 141 -6.15 -4.54 -4.96
C PHE A 141 -7.01 -3.53 -5.73
N GLY A 142 -7.00 -2.26 -5.33
CA GLY A 142 -7.73 -1.19 -6.00
C GLY A 142 -7.30 -1.02 -7.45
N PHE A 143 -5.99 -1.09 -7.72
CA PHE A 143 -5.43 -1.02 -9.07
C PHE A 143 -5.92 -2.18 -9.95
N ILE A 144 -5.92 -3.41 -9.43
CA ILE A 144 -6.47 -4.56 -10.15
C ILE A 144 -7.96 -4.35 -10.46
N ALA A 145 -8.75 -3.88 -9.49
CA ALA A 145 -10.18 -3.63 -9.67
C ALA A 145 -10.43 -2.61 -10.80
N VAL A 146 -9.75 -1.47 -10.77
CA VAL A 146 -9.97 -0.41 -11.77
C VAL A 146 -9.41 -0.76 -13.14
N VAL A 147 -8.36 -1.60 -13.22
CA VAL A 147 -7.84 -2.10 -14.51
C VAL A 147 -8.82 -3.09 -15.14
N ILE A 148 -9.37 -4.03 -14.36
CA ILE A 148 -10.36 -4.99 -14.88
C ILE A 148 -11.60 -4.23 -15.36
N PHE A 149 -12.13 -3.30 -14.55
CA PHE A 149 -13.28 -2.51 -14.93
C PHE A 149 -12.98 -1.58 -16.11
N GLY A 150 -11.81 -0.93 -16.15
CA GLY A 150 -11.41 -0.10 -17.28
C GLY A 150 -11.28 -0.89 -18.58
N ALA A 151 -10.88 -2.16 -18.51
CA ALA A 151 -10.73 -3.02 -19.69
C ALA A 151 -12.04 -3.66 -20.18
N LYS A 152 -13.01 -3.87 -19.28
CA LYS A 152 -14.23 -4.66 -19.56
C LYS A 152 -15.55 -3.94 -19.31
N GLY A 153 -15.56 -2.87 -18.53
CA GLY A 153 -16.76 -2.15 -18.10
C GLY A 153 -17.53 -1.49 -19.23
N ASP A 154 -16.85 -1.11 -20.32
CA ASP A 154 -17.44 -0.58 -21.55
C ASP A 154 -17.44 -1.63 -22.69
N SER A 155 -17.52 -2.91 -22.33
CA SER A 155 -17.62 -3.96 -23.34
C SER A 155 -19.00 -3.94 -24.01
N ARG A 156 -18.99 -4.17 -25.33
CA ARG A 156 -20.19 -4.24 -26.19
C ARG A 156 -21.21 -5.28 -25.74
N ASP A 157 -20.77 -6.27 -24.97
CA ASP A 157 -21.53 -7.48 -24.66
C ASP A 157 -22.09 -7.50 -23.23
N TRP A 158 -21.93 -6.43 -22.44
CA TRP A 158 -22.32 -6.44 -21.02
C TRP A 158 -23.59 -5.63 -20.71
N MET A 159 -23.61 -4.32 -20.99
CA MET A 159 -24.74 -3.47 -20.59
C MET A 159 -25.64 -3.07 -21.77
N PRO A 160 -26.96 -2.96 -21.58
CA PRO A 160 -27.87 -2.53 -22.63
C PRO A 160 -27.51 -1.12 -23.11
N GLY A 161 -27.55 -0.90 -24.43
CA GLY A 161 -27.23 0.41 -25.00
C GLY A 161 -25.76 0.79 -24.85
N TRP A 162 -24.84 -0.19 -24.86
CA TRP A 162 -23.39 0.00 -24.70
C TRP A 162 -22.80 1.16 -25.51
N GLN A 163 -23.34 1.48 -26.70
CA GLN A 163 -22.85 2.60 -27.52
C GLN A 163 -23.02 3.98 -26.87
N ASN A 164 -23.89 4.08 -25.87
CA ASN A 164 -24.30 5.31 -25.21
C ASN A 164 -24.07 5.21 -23.69
N ASN A 165 -23.15 4.34 -23.27
CA ASN A 165 -22.73 4.18 -21.89
C ASN A 165 -21.27 4.62 -21.77
N ASP A 166 -21.00 5.54 -20.85
CA ASP A 166 -19.67 6.06 -20.58
C ASP A 166 -19.22 5.68 -19.16
N MET A 167 -17.91 5.67 -18.96
CA MET A 167 -17.33 5.55 -17.63
C MET A 167 -17.74 6.75 -16.77
N GLY A 168 -18.35 6.48 -15.63
CA GLY A 168 -18.89 7.54 -14.77
C GLY A 168 -17.84 8.21 -13.87
N TRP A 169 -18.25 9.31 -13.25
CA TRP A 169 -17.37 10.12 -12.39
C TRP A 169 -16.86 9.33 -11.16
N SER A 170 -17.67 8.42 -10.62
CA SER A 170 -17.32 7.64 -9.44
C SER A 170 -16.21 6.63 -9.76
N PHE A 171 -16.20 6.07 -10.98
CA PHE A 171 -15.08 5.26 -11.45
C PHE A 171 -13.77 6.07 -11.51
N ALA A 172 -13.82 7.31 -12.02
CA ALA A 172 -12.64 8.18 -12.04
C ALA A 172 -12.10 8.48 -10.63
N LEU A 173 -12.99 8.71 -9.66
CA LEU A 173 -12.59 8.85 -8.25
C LEU A 173 -11.98 7.56 -7.71
N GLY A 174 -12.51 6.39 -8.10
CA GLY A 174 -11.97 5.08 -7.74
C GLY A 174 -10.55 4.88 -8.26
N VAL A 175 -10.28 5.26 -9.51
CA VAL A 175 -8.94 5.22 -10.12
C VAL A 175 -7.97 6.11 -9.35
N VAL A 176 -8.32 7.39 -9.15
CA VAL A 176 -7.46 8.36 -8.45
C VAL A 176 -7.25 7.92 -6.99
N GLY A 177 -8.31 7.49 -6.31
CA GLY A 177 -8.26 6.97 -4.95
C GLY A 177 -7.32 5.79 -4.83
N ALA A 178 -7.48 4.76 -5.67
CA ALA A 178 -6.65 3.55 -5.64
C ALA A 178 -5.17 3.82 -5.96
N VAL A 179 -4.88 4.70 -6.91
CA VAL A 179 -3.50 5.05 -7.30
C VAL A 179 -2.81 5.88 -6.22
N LEU A 180 -3.52 6.83 -5.58
CA LEU A 180 -2.94 7.68 -4.53
C LEU A 180 -2.63 6.91 -3.23
N LEU A 181 -3.23 5.74 -3.00
CA LEU A 181 -2.86 4.87 -1.88
C LEU A 181 -1.37 4.48 -1.92
N LEU A 182 -0.80 4.26 -3.11
CA LEU A 182 0.57 3.79 -3.27
C LEU A 182 1.62 4.79 -2.75
N PRO A 183 1.69 6.05 -3.25
CA PRO A 183 2.64 7.02 -2.75
C PRO A 183 2.43 7.34 -1.26
N GLY A 184 1.17 7.38 -0.78
CA GLY A 184 0.88 7.54 0.64
C GLY A 184 1.49 6.42 1.49
N GLY A 185 1.26 5.16 1.08
CA GLY A 185 1.81 3.99 1.76
C GLY A 185 3.34 3.92 1.74
N ILE A 186 3.96 4.24 0.60
CA ILE A 186 5.43 4.28 0.45
C ILE A 186 6.05 5.33 1.37
N LEU A 187 5.49 6.53 1.46
CA LEU A 187 6.00 7.58 2.35
C LEU A 187 5.96 7.16 3.83
N TYR A 188 4.89 6.50 4.27
CA TYR A 188 4.81 5.95 5.61
C TYR A 188 5.89 4.89 5.88
N MET A 189 6.14 3.99 4.93
CA MET A 189 7.19 2.97 5.07
C MET A 189 8.61 3.57 5.06
N ILE A 190 8.86 4.59 4.23
CA ILE A 190 10.14 5.31 4.22
C ILE A 190 10.39 5.97 5.58
N GLU A 191 9.37 6.62 6.15
CA GLU A 191 9.51 7.21 7.48
C GLU A 191 9.69 6.16 8.56
N ALA A 192 8.94 5.04 8.52
CA ALA A 192 9.12 3.93 9.45
C ALA A 192 10.57 3.41 9.41
N ARG A 193 11.11 3.23 8.21
CA ARG A 193 12.50 2.82 7.99
C ARG A 193 13.45 3.85 8.59
N ARG A 194 13.28 5.13 8.26
CA ARG A 194 14.15 6.22 8.74
C ARG A 194 14.21 6.26 10.26
N GLU A 195 13.07 6.17 10.93
CA GLU A 195 12.99 6.20 12.39
C GLU A 195 13.59 4.95 13.03
N ARG A 196 13.40 3.77 12.42
CA ARG A 196 14.06 2.55 12.86
C ARG A 196 15.58 2.67 12.81
N TYR A 197 16.14 3.22 11.73
CA TYR A 197 17.59 3.43 11.61
C TYR A 197 18.13 4.43 12.65
N LYS A 198 17.38 5.51 12.93
CA LYS A 198 17.78 6.47 13.99
C LYS A 198 17.84 5.81 15.36
N ARG A 199 16.78 5.08 15.75
CA ARG A 199 16.74 4.37 17.04
C ARG A 199 17.86 3.33 17.17
N LEU A 200 18.15 2.58 16.11
CA LEU A 200 19.27 1.61 16.10
C LEU A 200 20.64 2.30 16.24
N ASN A 201 20.84 3.43 15.56
CA ASN A 201 22.09 4.20 15.70
C ASN A 201 22.25 4.81 17.09
N GLU A 202 21.15 5.28 17.71
CA GLU A 202 21.15 5.79 19.08
C GLU A 202 21.49 4.71 20.10
N ILE A 203 20.92 3.50 19.96
CA ILE A 203 21.26 2.35 20.80
C ILE A 203 22.74 1.98 20.63
N SER A 204 23.20 1.85 19.38
CA SER A 204 24.59 1.53 19.09
C SER A 204 25.56 2.57 19.68
N ASN A 205 25.26 3.87 19.55
CA ASN A 205 26.09 4.93 20.12
C ASN A 205 26.09 4.91 21.65
N ARG A 206 24.97 4.55 22.29
CA ARG A 206 24.87 4.38 23.74
C ARG A 206 25.72 3.22 24.23
N GLU A 207 25.62 2.06 23.59
CA GLU A 207 26.44 0.88 23.91
C GLU A 207 27.94 1.17 23.78
N VAL A 208 28.35 1.88 22.72
CA VAL A 208 29.77 2.30 22.56
C VAL A 208 30.20 3.25 23.68
N SER A 209 29.32 4.16 24.11
CA SER A 209 29.64 5.11 25.18
C SER A 209 29.76 4.40 26.54
N GLU A 210 28.82 3.51 26.88
CA GLU A 210 28.82 2.72 28.11
C GLU A 210 30.05 1.82 28.21
N TYR A 211 30.42 1.13 27.12
CA TYR A 211 31.65 0.34 27.07
C TYR A 211 32.92 1.19 27.26
N GLY A 212 32.93 2.41 26.71
CA GLY A 212 34.02 3.35 26.90
C GLY A 212 34.17 3.77 28.37
N ASP A 213 33.06 4.14 29.00
CA ASP A 213 33.04 4.56 30.41
C ASP A 213 33.51 3.43 31.35
N ASP A 214 33.03 2.20 31.13
CA ASP A 214 33.46 1.01 31.87
C ASP A 214 34.97 0.77 31.73
N TYR A 215 35.51 0.93 30.51
CA TYR A 215 36.95 0.79 30.25
C TYR A 215 37.78 1.80 31.06
N TYR A 216 37.42 3.08 31.01
CA TYR A 216 38.16 4.12 31.74
C TYR A 216 38.02 3.98 33.26
N GLN A 217 36.85 3.57 33.75
CA GLN A 217 36.61 3.36 35.17
C GLN A 217 37.40 2.16 35.71
N HIS A 218 37.49 1.07 34.95
CA HIS A 218 38.38 -0.05 35.27
C HIS A 218 39.85 0.38 35.35
N GLN A 219 40.33 1.18 34.39
CA GLN A 219 41.71 1.66 34.39
C GLN A 219 42.02 2.57 35.58
N ALA A 220 41.09 3.46 35.96
CA ALA A 220 41.22 4.32 37.12
C ALA A 220 41.24 3.53 38.45
N ASN A 221 40.43 2.48 38.56
CA ASN A 221 40.41 1.60 39.74
C ASN A 221 41.73 0.83 39.89
N VAL A 222 42.29 0.30 38.78
CA VAL A 222 43.61 -0.36 38.80
C VAL A 222 44.72 0.61 39.21
N ALA A 223 44.67 1.87 38.76
CA ALA A 223 45.66 2.89 39.11
C ALA A 223 45.60 3.36 40.58
N THR A 224 44.45 3.24 41.23
CA THR A 224 44.22 3.70 42.61
C THR A 224 44.31 2.58 43.67
N THR A 225 44.41 1.32 43.23
CA THR A 225 44.58 0.18 44.14
C THR A 225 46.06 0.01 44.50
N PRO A 226 46.46 0.05 45.79
CA PRO A 226 47.85 -0.17 46.18
C PRO A 226 48.25 -1.63 45.88
N THR A 227 49.10 -1.84 44.88
CA THR A 227 49.66 -3.17 44.57
C THR A 227 51.00 -3.36 45.27
N ALA A 228 51.12 -4.46 46.04
CA ALA A 228 52.41 -5.04 46.42
C ALA A 228 53.18 -5.45 45.14
N PRO A 229 54.53 -5.43 45.13
CA PRO A 229 55.29 -5.52 43.90
C PRO A 229 55.22 -6.93 43.30
N SER A 230 54.97 -7.03 42.00
CA SER A 230 55.16 -8.23 41.18
C SER A 230 55.62 -7.81 39.78
N PRO A 231 56.43 -8.64 39.10
CA PRO A 231 57.40 -8.16 38.11
C PRO A 231 56.75 -7.82 36.76
N SER A 232 57.38 -6.86 36.09
CA SER A 232 57.07 -6.33 34.76
C SER A 232 56.60 -7.36 33.74
N GLN A 233 55.34 -7.26 33.32
CA GLN A 233 54.87 -7.82 32.05
C GLN A 233 54.62 -6.69 31.04
N SER A 234 55.45 -6.67 30.01
CA SER A 234 55.30 -5.83 28.82
C SER A 234 54.12 -6.34 27.97
N TYR A 235 52.97 -5.68 28.09
CA TYR A 235 51.83 -5.90 27.21
C TYR A 235 51.88 -4.93 26.03
N PHE A 236 52.39 -5.40 24.88
CA PHE A 236 52.06 -4.79 23.60
C PHE A 236 50.61 -5.17 23.25
N ALA A 237 49.69 -4.20 23.29
CA ALA A 237 48.34 -4.37 22.78
C ALA A 237 48.36 -4.29 21.24
N PRO A 238 47.71 -5.21 20.50
CA PRO A 238 47.53 -5.05 19.07
C PRO A 238 46.48 -3.96 18.77
N GLU A 239 46.80 -3.10 17.79
CA GLU A 239 45.96 -2.00 17.32
C GLU A 239 44.60 -2.51 16.80
N PRO A 240 43.46 -1.87 17.13
CA PRO A 240 42.17 -2.31 16.63
C PRO A 240 42.07 -2.05 15.12
N SER A 241 41.94 -3.12 14.33
CA SER A 241 41.73 -3.04 12.89
C SER A 241 40.37 -2.41 12.59
N ARG A 242 40.40 -1.14 12.15
CA ARG A 242 39.24 -0.41 11.64
C ARG A 242 38.55 -1.21 10.52
N PRO A 243 37.22 -1.42 10.54
CA PRO A 243 36.53 -2.07 9.43
C PRO A 243 36.70 -1.26 8.13
N ARG A 244 37.24 -1.90 7.09
CA ARG A 244 37.46 -1.28 5.78
C ARG A 244 36.09 -1.06 5.10
N ARG A 245 35.77 0.20 4.80
CA ARG A 245 34.61 0.59 3.97
C ARG A 245 34.70 -0.13 2.59
N PRO A 246 33.61 -0.71 2.05
CA PRO A 246 33.62 -1.24 0.68
C PRO A 246 33.85 -0.11 -0.32
N GLN A 247 34.84 -0.26 -1.20
CA GLN A 247 35.01 0.65 -2.35
C GLN A 247 34.01 0.30 -3.46
N PRO A 248 33.47 1.29 -4.19
CA PRO A 248 32.65 1.02 -5.37
C PRO A 248 33.51 0.51 -6.54
N GLY A 249 33.16 -0.68 -7.01
CA GLY A 249 33.33 -1.20 -8.38
C GLY A 249 34.53 -0.78 -9.23
N ARG A 250 35.42 -1.74 -9.51
CA ARG A 250 36.16 -1.80 -10.77
C ARG A 250 36.02 -3.21 -11.36
N THR A 251 35.29 -3.30 -12.47
CA THR A 251 35.10 -4.52 -13.27
C THR A 251 36.43 -5.07 -13.78
N PRO A 252 36.71 -6.38 -13.71
CA PRO A 252 37.84 -6.96 -14.40
C PRO A 252 37.49 -7.17 -15.88
N ASN A 253 38.24 -6.52 -16.77
CA ASN A 253 38.42 -6.95 -18.14
C ASN A 253 39.19 -8.27 -18.12
N THR A 254 38.54 -9.36 -18.51
CA THR A 254 39.22 -10.63 -18.77
C THR A 254 39.49 -10.72 -20.27
N GLN A 255 40.77 -10.72 -20.66
CA GLN A 255 41.20 -11.24 -21.95
C GLN A 255 42.44 -12.13 -21.79
N PRO A 256 42.64 -13.07 -22.73
CA PRO A 256 43.10 -14.42 -22.42
C PRO A 256 44.48 -14.74 -23.02
N GLN A 257 45.21 -15.68 -22.40
CA GLN A 257 46.36 -16.44 -22.94
C GLN A 257 46.95 -17.23 -21.77
N GLY A 258 47.38 -18.48 -21.84
CA GLY A 258 47.51 -19.57 -22.82
C GLY A 258 48.07 -20.75 -21.97
N GLY A 259 47.68 -22.01 -22.13
CA GLY A 259 47.93 -22.89 -23.28
C GLY A 259 49.02 -23.92 -22.91
N ILE A 260 48.81 -25.20 -23.32
CA ILE A 260 49.77 -26.34 -23.44
C ILE A 260 49.93 -27.21 -22.16
N GLN A 261 49.92 -28.55 -22.13
CA GLN A 261 49.62 -29.69 -23.05
C GLN A 261 49.43 -30.94 -22.15
N THR A 262 48.42 -31.78 -22.41
CA THR A 262 48.47 -33.20 -22.86
C THR A 262 49.36 -34.17 -22.06
N ASP A 263 48.79 -35.28 -21.58
CA ASP A 263 48.92 -36.60 -22.23
C ASP A 263 48.14 -37.72 -21.48
N ILE A 264 47.46 -38.53 -22.29
CA ILE A 264 46.78 -39.84 -22.06
C ILE A 264 45.46 -39.84 -21.29
#